data_AF-A0A6M1MS45-F1
#
_entry.id   AF-A0A6M1MS45-F1
#
_cell.length_a   1.000
_cell.length_b   1.000
_cell.length_c   1.000
_cell.angle_alpha   90.00
_cell.angle_beta   90.00
_cell.angle_gamma   90.00
#
_symmetry.space_group_name_H-M   'P 1'
#
loop_
_entity.id
_entity.type
_entity.pdbx_description
1 polymer ?
#
loop_
_entity_poly.entity_id
_entity_poly.type
_entity_poly.pdbx_seq_one_letter_code
_entity_poly.pdbx_strand_id
1 'polypeptide(L)' 'MTITLTGAGTGTPLILDLETHPILKLDARPDGTVAIAVNGPAGPQIFRVQEDIDTVRRAISADDRAA' A
#
# COMPACT_ATOMS: atom_id res chain seq x y z
N MET A 1 7.95 7.97 -6.19
CA MET A 1 7.39 8.19 -4.84
C MET A 1 7.32 6.83 -4.16
N THR A 2 7.99 6.64 -3.03
CA THR A 2 8.05 5.32 -2.39
C THR A 2 7.42 5.36 -1.00
N ILE A 3 6.49 4.45 -0.73
CA ILE A 3 5.95 4.22 0.61
C ILE A 3 6.46 2.90 1.18
N THR A 4 6.64 2.84 2.49
CA THR A 4 7.02 1.61 3.21
C THR A 4 5.92 1.27 4.21
N LEU A 5 5.41 0.04 4.14
CA LEU A 5 4.34 -0.49 4.98
C LEU A 5 4.75 -1.83 5.59
N THR A 6 4.07 -2.31 6.62
CA THR A 6 4.36 -3.65 7.17
C THR A 6 3.55 -4.74 6.46
N GLY A 7 4.21 -5.72 5.84
CA GLY A 7 3.56 -6.85 5.16
C GLY A 7 2.80 -7.75 6.12
N ALA A 8 1.53 -8.05 5.80
CA ALA A 8 0.67 -8.87 6.64
C ALA A 8 1.16 -10.33 6.70
N GLY A 9 1.29 -10.87 7.89
CA GLY A 9 1.68 -12.27 8.13
C GLY A 9 3.18 -12.56 8.00
N THR A 10 3.94 -11.67 7.36
CA THR A 10 5.40 -11.78 7.26
C THR A 10 6.14 -10.84 8.22
N GLY A 11 5.51 -9.72 8.62
CA GLY A 11 6.17 -8.66 9.40
C GLY A 11 7.30 -7.95 8.64
N THR A 12 7.48 -8.29 7.36
CA THR A 12 8.53 -7.73 6.51
C THR A 12 8.07 -6.41 5.91
N PRO A 13 8.96 -5.40 5.79
CA PRO A 13 8.63 -4.18 5.07
C PRO A 13 8.20 -4.47 3.63
N LEU A 14 7.05 -3.94 3.24
CA LEU A 14 6.58 -3.83 1.87
C LEU A 14 6.92 -2.43 1.37
N ILE A 15 7.77 -2.37 0.35
CA ILE A 15 8.18 -1.12 -0.29
C ILE A 15 7.43 -1.02 -1.61
N LEU A 16 6.63 0.04 -1.79
CA LEU A 16 5.87 0.30 -3.00
C LEU A 16 6.33 1.62 -3.62
N ASP A 17 6.78 1.56 -4.87
CA ASP A 17 7.02 2.77 -5.67
C ASP A 17 5.75 3.11 -6.46
N LEU A 18 5.05 4.15 -6.01
CA LEU A 18 3.76 4.58 -6.54
C LEU A 18 3.86 5.32 -7.88
N GLU A 19 5.07 5.76 -8.28
CA GLU A 19 5.28 6.33 -9.63
C GLU A 19 5.21 5.25 -10.69
N THR A 20 5.84 4.11 -10.42
CA THR A 20 5.89 2.97 -11.34
C THR A 20 4.74 1.99 -11.10
N HIS A 21 4.11 2.04 -9.92
CA HIS A 21 3.03 1.15 -9.50
C HIS A 21 1.85 1.94 -8.91
N PRO A 22 1.05 2.64 -9.74
CA PRO A 22 -0.05 3.45 -9.24
C PRO A 22 -1.09 2.60 -8.50
N ILE A 23 -1.60 3.12 -7.39
CA ILE A 23 -2.61 2.47 -6.57
C ILE A 23 -3.95 2.50 -7.31
N LEU A 24 -4.55 1.33 -7.44
CA LEU A 24 -5.87 1.14 -8.06
C LEU A 24 -6.98 1.14 -7.01
N LYS A 25 -6.74 0.50 -5.86
CA LYS A 25 -7.74 0.36 -4.79
C LYS A 25 -7.09 0.06 -3.44
N LEU A 26 -7.71 0.56 -2.37
CA LEU A 26 -7.47 0.15 -1.00
C LEU A 26 -8.72 -0.50 -0.43
N ASP A 27 -8.58 -1.59 0.32
CA ASP A 27 -9.71 -2.28 0.95
C ASP A 27 -9.36 -2.72 2.37
N ALA A 28 -10.12 -2.24 3.36
CA ALA A 28 -9.96 -2.65 4.74
C ALA A 28 -10.60 -4.03 4.92
N ARG A 29 -9.86 -4.97 5.53
CA ARG A 29 -10.31 -6.35 5.68
C ARG A 29 -10.79 -6.62 7.11
N PRO A 30 -11.73 -7.57 7.30
CA PRO A 30 -12.21 -7.94 8.64
C PRO A 30 -11.13 -8.50 9.57
N ASP A 31 -10.00 -8.96 9.02
CA ASP A 31 -8.85 -9.48 9.77
C ASP A 31 -7.92 -8.35 10.30
N GLY A 32 -8.32 -7.09 10.13
CA GLY A 32 -7.53 -5.92 10.55
C GLY A 32 -6.37 -5.58 9.61
N THR A 33 -6.27 -6.25 8.46
CA THR A 33 -5.29 -5.92 7.41
C THR A 33 -5.88 -5.02 6.34
N VAL A 34 -5.04 -4.37 5.54
CA VAL A 34 -5.46 -3.62 4.35
C VAL A 34 -4.94 -4.31 3.11
N ALA A 35 -5.82 -4.52 2.13
CA ALA A 35 -5.43 -4.93 0.79
C ALA A 35 -5.15 -3.71 -0.08
N ILE A 36 -4.00 -3.72 -0.77
CA ILE A 36 -3.55 -2.66 -1.66
C ILE A 36 -3.46 -3.26 -3.06
N ALA A 37 -4.34 -2.84 -3.95
CA ALA A 37 -4.26 -3.17 -5.36
C ALA A 37 -3.45 -2.08 -6.08
N VAL A 38 -2.41 -2.47 -6.80
CA VAL A 38 -1.57 -1.57 -7.62
C VAL A 38 -1.50 -2.08 -9.05
N ASN A 39 -1.23 -1.18 -9.99
CA ASN A 39 -0.91 -1.59 -11.35
C ASN A 39 0.58 -1.95 -11.44
N GLY A 40 0.89 -3.25 -11.51
CA GLY A 40 2.27 -3.72 -11.64
C GLY A 40 2.75 -3.82 -13.08
N PRO A 41 4.06 -4.07 -13.28
CA PRO A 41 4.67 -4.15 -14.61
C PRO A 41 4.13 -5.29 -15.47
N ALA A 42 3.59 -6.34 -14.84
CA ALA A 42 2.95 -7.48 -15.50
C ALA A 42 1.41 -7.48 -15.36
N GLY A 43 0.83 -6.37 -14.90
CA GLY A 43 -0.60 -6.24 -14.61
C GLY A 43 -0.92 -6.03 -13.13
N PRO A 44 -2.21 -6.00 -12.76
CA PRO A 44 -2.65 -5.70 -11.39
C PRO A 44 -2.10 -6.68 -10.35
N GLN A 45 -1.55 -6.15 -9.26
CA GLN A 45 -1.02 -6.91 -8.12
C GLN A 45 -1.74 -6.49 -6.85
N ILE A 46 -1.90 -7.43 -5.90
CA ILE A 46 -2.53 -7.17 -4.61
C ILE A 46 -1.56 -7.53 -3.49
N PHE A 47 -1.27 -6.54 -2.64
CA PHE A 47 -0.50 -6.71 -1.42
C PHE A 47 -1.41 -6.63 -0.19
N ARG A 48 -0.99 -7.24 0.92
CA ARG A 48 -1.68 -7.13 2.22
C ARG A 48 -0.71 -6.55 3.24
N VAL A 49 -1.20 -5.60 4.02
CA VAL A 49 -0.40 -4.90 5.04
C VAL A 49 -1.09 -4.94 6.40
N GLN A 50 -0.28 -4.95 7.46
CA GLN A 50 -0.66 -5.00 8.87
C GLN A 50 -0.89 -3.61 9.46
N GLU A 51 -1.58 -2.75 8.71
CA GLU A 51 -1.86 -1.37 9.10
C GLU A 51 -3.33 -1.06 8.93
N ASP A 52 -3.82 -0.07 9.69
CA ASP A 52 -5.16 0.47 9.50
C ASP A 52 -5.24 1.28 8.18
N ILE A 53 -6.43 1.33 7.58
CA ILE A 53 -6.64 1.98 6.28
C ILE A 53 -6.33 3.48 6.33
N ASP A 54 -6.54 4.16 7.45
CA ASP A 54 -6.19 5.58 7.58
C ASP A 54 -4.68 5.79 7.67
N THR A 55 -3.93 4.85 8.26
CA THR A 55 -2.46 4.88 8.23
C THR A 55 -1.96 4.72 6.80
N VAL A 56 -2.50 3.75 6.05
CA VAL A 56 -2.14 3.54 4.65
C VAL A 56 -2.46 4.77 3.80
N ARG A 57 -3.65 5.37 3.98
CA ARG A 57 -4.04 6.60 3.29
C ARG A 57 -3.14 7.78 3.64
N ARG A 58 -2.73 7.91 4.90
CA ARG A 58 -1.77 8.93 5.33
C ARG A 58 -0.40 8.71 4.73
N ALA A 59 0.11 7.47 4.66
CA ALA A 59 1.37 7.17 3.99
C ALA A 59 1.34 7.57 2.50
N ILE A 60 0.19 7.38 1.84
CA ILE A 60 0.01 7.79 0.43
C ILE A 60 -0.10 9.31 0.29
N SER A 61 -0.82 9.98 1.20
CA SER A 61 -1.11 11.43 1.09
C SER A 61 -0.06 12.35 1.71
N ALA A 62 0.68 11.89 2.72
CA ALA A 62 1.73 12.68 3.37
C ALA A 62 2.87 13.03 2.41
N ASP A 63 3.12 12.16 1.43
CA ASP A 63 4.14 12.37 0.40
C ASP A 63 3.60 13.08 -0.86
N ASP A 64 2.30 13.09 -1.13
CA ASP A 64 1.67 13.92 -2.18
C ASP A 64 1.83 15.44 -1.90
N ARG A 65 1.99 15.79 -0.61
CA ARG A 65 2.20 17.18 -0.17
C ARG A 65 3.67 17.64 -0.22
N ALA A 66 4.60 16.74 -0.53
CA ALA A 66 6.03 17.03 -0.64
C ALA A 66 6.49 17.28 -2.10
N ALA A 67 5.56 17.21 -3.07
CA ALA A 67 5.79 17.43 -4.50
C ALA A 67 5.37 18.83 -4.98
#